data_AF-A0AAW0L9S7-F1
#
_entry.id   AF-A0AAW0L9S7-F1
#
_cell.length_a   1.000
_cell.length_b   1.000
_cell.length_c   1.000
_cell.angle_alpha   90.00
_cell.angle_beta   90.00
_cell.angle_gamma   90.00
#
_symmetry.space_group_name_H-M   'P 1'
#
loop_
_entity.id
_entity.type
_entity.pdbx_description
1 polymer ?
#
loop_
_entity_poly.entity_id
_entity_poly.type
_entity_poly.pdbx_seq_one_letter_code
_entity_poly.pdbx_strand_id
1 'polypeptide(L)'
;MKLPELVAAFSLFLALHLMLTGSAAATQVTLYVQNKCPFPIWPATAPNAGNPLIADGGFYLPSGQTQRIYTPLTWSGRIWARTGCKFNSNWNPACETGDCDGRLACNGLIGTPPVTLVQVALQEDHSKPSFYDVSLVDGYNIPVAVTTRQTSQKCTIRGCLKNVNKLCPQELEVLNKKGEVVACKSACLAFGDDNFCCTNEFGTPDKCKPTIYSKIFKDACPCYYSYAFDTPPPLVNCASREYVITFCPSGRVAAYQVTLNVHNKCLFPIWPATAPNTGYPVIADGGFYLPSGKIQRIYAPLTWSGRIWARTGCKFNSNWKPACETGDCKGRLACNGLIGKPPVTLVQIALHGNQSKSSFYDVSLVDGYNIPVSVTVRQTPEQCTIRGCLQSVNDVCPQELQVLNKKGEVVACKSACLAFDKDIFCCRNAYGTPEKCQPSVYSKIFKDACPCYYSYAFDTPPPLVNCASGEYVITFCPSGWGDAHTSI
;
A
#
# COMPACT_ATOMS: atom_id res chain seq x y z
N MET A 1 26.01 72.84 9.91
CA MET A 1 24.81 72.00 10.08
C MET A 1 23.98 72.08 8.80
N LYS A 2 24.20 71.18 7.85
CA LYS A 2 23.38 71.04 6.63
C LYS A 2 23.26 69.56 6.35
N LEU A 3 22.22 68.96 6.90
CA LEU A 3 21.76 67.63 6.56
C LEU A 3 20.23 67.69 6.47
N PRO A 4 19.66 68.04 5.30
CA PRO A 4 18.34 67.45 5.00
C PRO A 4 18.14 66.95 3.56
N GLU A 5 18.97 67.31 2.57
CA GLU A 5 18.62 66.99 1.16
C GLU A 5 19.06 65.59 0.71
N LEU A 6 20.17 65.04 1.23
CA LEU A 6 20.64 63.71 0.83
C LEU A 6 19.77 62.56 1.38
N VAL A 7 19.13 62.75 2.53
CA VAL A 7 18.34 61.70 3.20
C VAL A 7 16.98 61.53 2.51
N ALA A 8 16.38 62.62 2.01
CA ALA A 8 15.12 62.59 1.27
C ALA A 8 15.26 61.89 -0.10
N ALA A 9 16.36 62.12 -0.81
CA ALA A 9 16.64 61.48 -2.10
C ALA A 9 16.89 59.97 -1.97
N PHE A 10 17.57 59.53 -0.90
CA PHE A 10 17.83 58.11 -0.64
C PHE A 10 16.55 57.35 -0.23
N SER A 11 15.64 58.03 0.48
CA SER A 11 14.37 57.46 0.92
C SER A 11 13.37 57.29 -0.24
N LEU A 12 13.39 58.20 -1.22
CA LEU A 12 12.59 58.09 -2.45
C LEU A 12 13.10 56.97 -3.36
N PHE A 13 14.42 56.75 -3.44
CA PHE A 13 15.03 55.67 -4.23
C PHE A 13 14.75 54.27 -3.66
N LEU A 14 14.69 54.15 -2.31
CA LEU A 14 14.37 52.90 -1.62
C LEU A 14 12.86 52.56 -1.71
N ALA A 15 11.99 53.57 -1.67
CA ALA A 15 10.55 53.39 -1.89
C ALA A 15 10.21 53.03 -3.35
N LEU A 16 10.96 53.56 -4.33
CA LEU A 16 10.81 53.22 -5.74
C LEU A 16 11.35 51.80 -6.05
N HIS A 17 12.38 51.33 -5.35
CA HIS A 17 12.84 49.93 -5.44
C HIS A 17 11.89 48.94 -4.74
N LEU A 18 11.22 49.33 -3.67
CA LEU A 18 10.19 48.48 -3.04
C LEU A 18 8.94 48.34 -3.94
N MET A 19 8.57 49.37 -4.69
CA MET A 19 7.43 49.35 -5.63
C MET A 19 7.71 48.63 -6.96
N LEU A 20 8.98 48.31 -7.28
CA LEU A 20 9.36 47.50 -8.46
C LEU A 20 9.64 46.03 -8.14
N THR A 21 9.50 45.60 -6.89
CA THR A 21 9.35 44.16 -6.58
C THR A 21 7.90 43.75 -6.78
N GLY A 22 7.42 43.92 -8.01
CA GLY A 22 6.28 43.14 -8.47
C GLY A 22 6.64 41.69 -8.22
N SER A 23 5.99 41.07 -7.25
CA SER A 23 5.97 39.62 -7.10
C SER A 23 5.28 39.10 -8.36
N ALA A 24 6.05 38.98 -9.45
CA ALA A 24 5.67 38.14 -10.56
C ALA A 24 5.44 36.78 -9.91
N ALA A 25 4.16 36.43 -9.71
CA ALA A 25 3.79 35.10 -9.29
C ALA A 25 4.48 34.18 -10.30
N ALA A 26 5.57 33.53 -9.89
CA ALA A 26 6.33 32.66 -10.76
C ALA A 26 5.33 31.62 -11.25
N THR A 27 4.90 31.79 -12.50
CA THR A 27 3.91 30.91 -13.07
C THR A 27 4.63 29.58 -13.23
N GLN A 28 4.12 28.52 -12.61
CA GLN A 28 4.73 27.19 -12.61
C GLN A 28 3.81 26.20 -13.30
N VAL A 29 4.38 25.09 -13.77
CA VAL A 29 3.60 23.91 -14.14
C VAL A 29 3.57 22.97 -12.94
N THR A 30 2.39 22.43 -12.64
CA THR A 30 2.22 21.42 -11.59
C THR A 30 2.18 20.03 -12.23
N LEU A 31 3.03 19.13 -11.76
CA LEU A 31 2.92 17.71 -12.05
C LEU A 31 2.37 16.99 -10.81
N TYR A 32 1.26 16.28 -10.99
CA TYR A 32 0.63 15.43 -9.98
C TYR A 32 1.13 14.01 -10.18
N VAL A 33 2.05 13.55 -9.35
CA VAL A 33 2.58 12.19 -9.39
C VAL A 33 1.73 11.31 -8.48
N GLN A 34 0.98 10.38 -9.06
CA GLN A 34 0.09 9.46 -8.36
C GLN A 34 0.67 8.05 -8.34
N ASN A 35 0.68 7.43 -7.16
CA ASN A 35 0.96 6.02 -7.02
C ASN A 35 -0.35 5.23 -6.93
N LYS A 36 -0.68 4.48 -7.98
CA LYS A 36 -1.80 3.52 -7.98
C LYS A 36 -1.37 2.07 -7.89
N CYS A 37 -0.08 1.83 -7.68
CA CYS A 37 0.45 0.49 -7.45
C CYS A 37 0.01 0.02 -6.05
N PRO A 38 -0.20 -1.29 -5.83
CA PRO A 38 -0.59 -1.84 -4.53
C PRO A 38 0.57 -1.87 -3.51
N PHE A 39 1.68 -1.21 -3.83
CA PHE A 39 2.92 -1.14 -3.05
C PHE A 39 3.49 0.28 -3.13
N PRO A 40 4.33 0.70 -2.18
CA PRO A 40 5.03 1.97 -2.29
C PRO A 40 5.97 1.99 -3.50
N ILE A 41 6.13 3.18 -4.08
CA ILE A 41 7.12 3.45 -5.13
C ILE A 41 8.00 4.62 -4.70
N TRP A 42 9.13 4.78 -5.38
CA TRP A 42 10.01 5.92 -5.19
C TRP A 42 10.18 6.66 -6.50
N PRO A 43 9.30 7.61 -6.84
CA PRO A 43 9.44 8.40 -8.05
C PRO A 43 10.76 9.16 -8.03
N ALA A 44 11.30 9.38 -9.22
CA ALA A 44 12.56 10.06 -9.43
C ALA A 44 12.48 10.93 -10.69
N THR A 45 13.30 11.97 -10.70
CA THR A 45 13.34 12.99 -11.76
C THR A 45 14.78 13.26 -12.18
N ALA A 46 15.00 13.41 -13.47
CA ALA A 46 16.28 13.81 -14.04
C ALA A 46 16.04 14.91 -15.08
N PRO A 47 16.54 16.14 -14.87
CA PRO A 47 16.39 17.21 -15.85
C PRO A 47 17.28 16.96 -17.06
N ASN A 48 16.85 17.41 -18.23
CA ASN A 48 17.74 17.53 -19.38
C ASN A 48 18.76 18.66 -19.16
N ALA A 49 19.86 18.64 -19.91
CA ALA A 49 20.89 19.67 -19.82
C ALA A 49 20.28 21.09 -19.90
N GLY A 50 20.73 21.99 -19.01
CA GLY A 50 20.22 23.36 -18.91
C GLY A 50 18.91 23.53 -18.13
N ASN A 51 18.28 22.46 -17.64
CA ASN A 51 17.07 22.53 -16.81
C ASN A 51 17.39 22.31 -15.32
N PRO A 52 16.65 22.96 -14.40
CA PRO A 52 16.89 22.79 -12.97
C PRO A 52 16.39 21.44 -12.45
N LEU A 53 17.03 20.97 -11.37
CA LEU A 53 16.57 19.83 -10.58
C LEU A 53 15.21 20.13 -9.95
N ILE A 54 14.30 19.16 -9.96
CA ILE A 54 12.98 19.26 -9.33
C ILE A 54 12.79 18.13 -8.32
N ALA A 55 12.06 18.39 -7.23
CA ALA A 55 11.75 17.38 -6.20
C ALA A 55 12.98 16.62 -5.67
N ASP A 56 14.11 17.31 -5.55
CA ASP A 56 15.42 16.77 -5.10
C ASP A 56 15.91 15.54 -5.91
N GLY A 57 15.34 15.33 -7.10
CA GLY A 57 15.62 14.16 -7.93
C GLY A 57 14.90 12.88 -7.50
N GLY A 58 14.19 12.85 -6.37
CA GLY A 58 13.40 11.68 -6.00
C GLY A 58 12.83 11.70 -4.58
N PHE A 59 11.75 10.96 -4.40
CA PHE A 59 10.99 10.95 -3.14
C PHE A 59 10.28 9.61 -2.91
N TYR A 60 9.84 9.36 -1.69
CA TYR A 60 9.00 8.22 -1.33
C TYR A 60 7.52 8.52 -1.59
N LEU A 61 6.80 7.62 -2.24
CA LEU A 61 5.37 7.76 -2.51
C LEU A 61 4.60 6.50 -2.12
N PRO A 62 3.86 6.51 -0.99
CA PRO A 62 3.04 5.38 -0.57
C PRO A 62 1.95 5.02 -1.59
N SER A 63 1.48 3.78 -1.56
CA SER A 63 0.32 3.33 -2.34
C SER A 63 -0.90 4.24 -2.11
N GLY A 64 -1.57 4.63 -3.20
CA GLY A 64 -2.76 5.46 -3.19
C GLY A 64 -2.51 6.96 -2.98
N GLN A 65 -1.27 7.37 -2.76
CA GLN A 65 -0.94 8.77 -2.50
C GLN A 65 -0.61 9.54 -3.79
N THR A 66 -0.74 10.86 -3.70
CA THR A 66 -0.38 11.80 -4.76
C THR A 66 0.58 12.84 -4.20
N GLN A 67 1.69 13.06 -4.90
CA GLN A 67 2.62 14.15 -4.61
C GLN A 67 2.51 15.21 -5.70
N ARG A 68 2.52 16.47 -5.30
CA ARG A 68 2.65 17.60 -6.23
C ARG A 68 4.12 17.97 -6.34
N ILE A 69 4.60 18.13 -7.56
CA ILE A 69 5.91 18.71 -7.87
C ILE A 69 5.70 19.91 -8.77
N TYR A 70 6.49 20.96 -8.54
CA TYR A 70 6.42 22.20 -9.30
C TYR A 70 7.62 22.29 -10.22
N THR A 71 7.40 22.74 -11.46
CA THR A 71 8.45 22.89 -12.45
C THR A 71 8.44 24.30 -13.06
N PRO A 72 9.59 24.78 -13.56
CA PRO A 72 9.61 25.89 -14.50
C PRO A 72 8.71 25.64 -15.71
N LEU A 73 8.31 26.72 -16.38
CA LEU A 73 7.41 26.66 -17.54
C LEU A 73 8.03 26.02 -18.78
N THR A 74 9.34 26.05 -18.88
CA THR A 74 10.13 25.48 -19.98
C THR A 74 10.83 24.18 -19.58
N TRP A 75 10.44 23.57 -18.46
CA TRP A 75 11.15 22.41 -17.93
C TRP A 75 11.09 21.23 -18.89
N SER A 76 12.25 20.64 -19.14
CA SER A 76 12.40 19.40 -19.88
C SER A 76 13.21 18.38 -19.08
N GLY A 77 12.73 17.13 -19.07
CA GLY A 77 13.38 16.06 -18.35
C GLY A 77 12.60 14.74 -18.37
N ARG A 78 13.03 13.83 -17.50
CA ARG A 78 12.52 12.46 -17.38
C ARG A 78 12.01 12.21 -15.97
N ILE A 79 10.97 11.39 -15.89
CA ILE A 79 10.34 10.97 -14.63
C ILE A 79 10.14 9.46 -14.69
N TRP A 80 10.51 8.76 -13.64
CA TRP A 80 10.29 7.32 -13.50
C TRP A 80 9.96 6.95 -12.06
N ALA A 81 9.69 5.67 -11.82
CA ALA A 81 9.47 5.15 -10.48
C ALA A 81 10.32 3.92 -10.21
N ARG A 82 10.99 3.93 -9.06
CA ARG A 82 11.75 2.81 -8.51
C ARG A 82 10.85 1.90 -7.67
N THR A 83 11.17 0.61 -7.62
CA THR A 83 10.42 -0.40 -6.85
C THR A 83 11.34 -1.22 -5.94
N GLY A 84 10.78 -1.82 -4.89
CA GLY A 84 11.50 -2.74 -4.01
C GLY A 84 12.62 -2.09 -3.18
N CYS A 85 12.56 -0.78 -2.92
CA CYS A 85 13.68 -0.03 -2.35
C CYS A 85 13.86 -0.23 -0.84
N LYS A 86 15.13 -0.26 -0.40
CA LYS A 86 15.57 -0.25 1.00
C LYS A 86 16.83 0.62 1.15
N PHE A 87 16.67 1.81 1.74
CA PHE A 87 17.76 2.80 1.90
C PHE A 87 18.46 2.76 3.28
N ASN A 88 18.01 1.89 4.20
CA ASN A 88 18.42 1.89 5.61
C ASN A 88 19.74 1.14 5.91
N SER A 89 20.44 0.72 4.87
CA SER A 89 21.72 0.02 4.95
C SER A 89 22.50 0.38 3.69
N ASN A 90 23.84 0.35 3.71
CA ASN A 90 24.72 0.79 2.61
C ASN A 90 24.63 -0.10 1.33
N TRP A 91 23.42 -0.49 0.91
CA TRP A 91 23.16 -1.32 -0.26
C TRP A 91 23.27 -0.50 -1.53
N ASN A 92 24.05 -1.01 -2.48
CA ASN A 92 24.06 -0.57 -3.86
C ASN A 92 23.88 -1.82 -4.75
N PRO A 93 22.77 -1.94 -5.52
CA PRO A 93 21.64 -1.01 -5.60
C PRO A 93 20.75 -1.05 -4.36
N ALA A 94 20.06 0.07 -4.06
CA ALA A 94 19.10 0.14 -2.97
C ALA A 94 17.68 -0.30 -3.40
N CYS A 95 17.38 -0.23 -4.71
CA CYS A 95 16.11 -0.62 -5.31
C CYS A 95 16.26 -1.85 -6.23
N GLU A 96 15.18 -2.63 -6.36
CA GLU A 96 15.15 -3.77 -7.28
C GLU A 96 15.09 -3.32 -8.74
N THR A 97 14.44 -2.18 -9.02
CA THR A 97 14.33 -1.61 -10.37
C THR A 97 14.50 -0.09 -10.35
N GLY A 98 15.08 0.45 -11.43
CA GLY A 98 15.20 1.90 -11.67
C GLY A 98 16.15 2.66 -10.73
N ASP A 99 16.99 1.95 -9.98
CA ASP A 99 17.86 2.51 -8.94
C ASP A 99 18.77 3.64 -9.46
N CYS A 100 19.05 4.64 -8.63
CA CYS A 100 19.89 5.79 -8.97
C CYS A 100 21.07 5.93 -8.00
N ASP A 101 21.98 4.95 -8.05
CA ASP A 101 23.20 4.87 -7.21
C ASP A 101 22.89 4.70 -5.71
N GLY A 102 21.84 3.95 -5.39
CA GLY A 102 21.41 3.66 -4.02
C GLY A 102 20.79 4.86 -3.28
N ARG A 103 20.51 5.97 -3.96
CA ARG A 103 20.07 7.23 -3.33
C ARG A 103 18.55 7.37 -3.31
N LEU A 104 17.99 7.89 -2.22
CA LEU A 104 16.57 8.28 -2.18
C LEU A 104 16.33 9.50 -3.08
N ALA A 105 17.12 10.55 -2.87
CA ALA A 105 17.20 11.74 -3.73
C ALA A 105 18.24 11.50 -4.83
N CYS A 106 17.80 11.28 -6.06
CA CYS A 106 18.72 10.95 -7.17
C CYS A 106 19.62 12.13 -7.56
N ASN A 107 19.30 13.37 -7.14
CA ASN A 107 20.09 14.57 -7.45
C ASN A 107 20.42 14.72 -8.95
N GLY A 108 19.48 14.36 -9.82
CA GLY A 108 19.62 14.45 -11.28
C GLY A 108 20.31 13.26 -11.94
N LEU A 109 20.77 12.26 -11.18
CA LEU A 109 21.23 10.99 -11.75
C LEU A 109 20.08 10.26 -12.45
N ILE A 110 20.39 9.64 -13.59
CA ILE A 110 19.42 8.84 -14.36
C ILE A 110 19.30 7.45 -13.72
N GLY A 111 18.08 6.91 -13.67
CA GLY A 111 17.82 5.57 -13.15
C GLY A 111 18.46 4.47 -14.00
N THR A 112 18.91 3.41 -13.34
CA THR A 112 19.50 2.22 -13.97
C THR A 112 18.42 1.43 -14.71
N PRO A 113 18.53 1.22 -16.03
CA PRO A 113 17.58 0.41 -16.78
C PRO A 113 17.60 -1.07 -16.36
N PRO A 114 16.49 -1.82 -16.56
CA PRO A 114 15.29 -1.41 -17.28
C PRO A 114 14.31 -0.57 -16.47
N VAL A 115 13.74 0.46 -17.10
CA VAL A 115 12.79 1.38 -16.47
C VAL A 115 11.83 2.01 -17.46
N THR A 116 10.55 2.07 -17.10
CA THR A 116 9.54 2.83 -17.87
C THR A 116 9.74 4.33 -17.65
N LEU A 117 9.97 5.09 -18.71
CA LEU A 117 10.24 6.53 -18.64
C LEU A 117 9.04 7.36 -19.08
N VAL A 118 8.71 8.41 -18.32
CA VAL A 118 7.88 9.52 -18.78
C VAL A 118 8.81 10.66 -19.18
N GLN A 119 8.69 11.16 -20.40
CA GLN A 119 9.50 12.26 -20.91
C GLN A 119 8.61 13.49 -21.13
N VAL A 120 9.11 14.67 -20.74
CA VAL A 120 8.35 15.92 -20.83
C VAL A 120 9.25 17.03 -21.38
N ALA A 121 8.69 17.85 -22.26
CA ALA A 121 9.23 19.11 -22.71
C ALA A 121 8.12 20.17 -22.67
N LEU A 122 8.13 20.98 -21.61
CA LEU A 122 7.13 22.02 -21.37
C LEU A 122 7.42 23.28 -22.20
N GLN A 123 6.34 23.99 -22.54
CA GLN A 123 6.40 25.27 -23.23
C GLN A 123 5.83 26.38 -22.36
N GLU A 124 6.50 27.54 -22.36
CA GLU A 124 6.08 28.72 -21.60
C GLU A 124 4.77 29.31 -22.12
N ASP A 125 4.71 29.49 -23.43
CA ASP A 125 3.56 29.97 -24.15
C ASP A 125 2.45 28.90 -24.14
N HIS A 126 1.37 29.19 -23.42
CA HIS A 126 0.19 28.30 -23.34
C HIS A 126 -0.55 28.12 -24.67
N SER A 127 -0.28 28.97 -25.67
CA SER A 127 -0.81 28.77 -27.02
C SER A 127 -0.02 27.73 -27.81
N LYS A 128 1.19 27.35 -27.35
CA LYS A 128 2.02 26.30 -27.93
C LYS A 128 1.88 25.00 -27.14
N PRO A 129 1.83 23.83 -27.80
CA PRO A 129 1.70 22.57 -27.10
C PRO A 129 3.00 22.22 -26.37
N SER A 130 2.88 21.74 -25.13
CA SER A 130 3.96 20.98 -24.50
C SER A 130 3.96 19.55 -25.05
N PHE A 131 5.12 18.92 -25.06
CA PHE A 131 5.30 17.57 -25.60
C PHE A 131 5.60 16.59 -24.48
N TYR A 132 4.97 15.42 -24.54
CA TYR A 132 5.23 14.35 -23.59
C TYR A 132 4.93 12.98 -24.18
N ASP A 133 5.66 12.00 -23.70
CA ASP A 133 5.57 10.61 -24.11
C ASP A 133 5.88 9.66 -22.94
N VAL A 134 5.64 8.38 -23.19
CA VAL A 134 6.09 7.28 -22.33
C VAL A 134 6.92 6.34 -23.20
N SER A 135 8.10 5.96 -22.71
CA SER A 135 9.08 5.21 -23.46
C SER A 135 9.52 3.93 -22.76
N LEU A 136 9.55 2.85 -23.53
CA LEU A 136 10.11 1.54 -23.18
C LEU A 136 11.43 1.25 -23.91
N VAL A 137 12.04 2.27 -24.53
CA VAL A 137 13.36 2.16 -25.15
C VAL A 137 14.40 1.66 -24.14
N ASP A 138 14.29 2.14 -22.91
CA ASP A 138 15.11 1.71 -21.76
C ASP A 138 14.45 0.57 -20.98
N GLY A 139 13.55 -0.21 -21.61
CA GLY A 139 12.85 -1.33 -20.99
C GLY A 139 11.62 -0.92 -20.16
N TYR A 140 11.12 -1.88 -19.38
CA TYR A 140 9.88 -1.74 -18.61
C TYR A 140 10.08 -2.25 -17.18
N ASN A 141 9.51 -1.55 -16.19
CA ASN A 141 9.37 -2.08 -14.83
C ASN A 141 7.93 -2.03 -14.32
N ILE A 142 7.27 -0.87 -14.40
CA ILE A 142 5.86 -0.67 -14.02
C ILE A 142 5.11 0.19 -15.06
N PRO A 143 3.77 0.08 -15.18
CA PRO A 143 3.03 0.84 -16.18
C PRO A 143 2.76 2.27 -15.68
N VAL A 144 2.59 3.23 -16.60
CA VAL A 144 2.34 4.65 -16.28
C VAL A 144 1.35 5.30 -17.25
N ALA A 145 0.41 6.12 -16.77
CA ALA A 145 -0.40 6.97 -17.65
C ALA A 145 -0.04 8.43 -17.44
N VAL A 146 -0.23 9.23 -18.49
CA VAL A 146 -0.06 10.68 -18.44
C VAL A 146 -1.32 11.33 -18.98
N THR A 147 -1.92 12.23 -18.21
CA THR A 147 -3.10 13.00 -18.63
C THR A 147 -2.92 14.47 -18.26
N THR A 148 -3.51 15.37 -19.02
CA THR A 148 -3.70 16.76 -18.58
C THR A 148 -4.98 16.87 -17.74
N ARG A 149 -5.04 17.79 -16.77
CA ARG A 149 -6.29 18.03 -16.01
C ARG A 149 -7.44 18.54 -16.88
N GLN A 150 -7.13 19.18 -18.01
CA GLN A 150 -8.10 19.47 -19.06
C GLN A 150 -8.31 18.19 -19.89
N THR A 151 -9.52 17.62 -19.83
CA THR A 151 -9.85 16.22 -20.17
C THR A 151 -10.08 15.97 -21.65
N SER A 152 -9.16 16.36 -22.53
CA SER A 152 -9.23 15.93 -23.93
C SER A 152 -8.61 14.54 -24.11
N GLN A 153 -9.30 13.62 -24.78
CA GLN A 153 -8.81 12.26 -25.02
C GLN A 153 -7.49 12.22 -25.81
N LYS A 154 -7.24 13.21 -26.68
CA LYS A 154 -5.96 13.33 -27.41
C LYS A 154 -4.79 13.72 -26.50
N CYS A 155 -5.06 14.26 -25.32
CA CYS A 155 -4.07 14.67 -24.31
C CYS A 155 -3.84 13.59 -23.25
N THR A 156 -3.98 12.32 -23.64
CA THR A 156 -3.90 11.19 -22.73
C THR A 156 -3.00 10.11 -23.32
N ILE A 157 -1.97 9.76 -22.57
CA ILE A 157 -1.22 8.52 -22.74
C ILE A 157 -1.79 7.51 -21.77
N ARG A 158 -2.45 6.46 -22.31
CA ARG A 158 -3.03 5.39 -21.50
C ARG A 158 -1.93 4.43 -21.04
N GLY A 159 -2.19 3.71 -19.95
CA GLY A 159 -1.32 2.61 -19.52
C GLY A 159 -1.29 1.44 -20.49
N CYS A 160 -0.40 0.49 -20.22
CA CYS A 160 -0.38 -0.80 -20.92
C CYS A 160 -1.70 -1.56 -20.78
N LEU A 161 -2.10 -2.22 -21.87
CA LEU A 161 -3.25 -3.12 -21.95
C LEU A 161 -2.95 -4.50 -21.37
N LYS A 162 -1.68 -4.92 -21.43
CA LYS A 162 -1.21 -6.21 -20.92
C LYS A 162 -0.07 -6.00 -19.91
N ASN A 163 0.11 -6.94 -19.01
CA ASN A 163 1.23 -6.91 -18.07
C ASN A 163 2.51 -7.34 -18.79
N VAL A 164 3.39 -6.38 -19.09
CA VAL A 164 4.66 -6.61 -19.81
C VAL A 164 5.54 -7.62 -19.07
N ASN A 165 5.63 -7.57 -17.74
CA ASN A 165 6.43 -8.54 -16.97
C ASN A 165 5.93 -9.99 -17.12
N LYS A 166 4.64 -10.20 -17.44
CA LYS A 166 4.09 -11.54 -17.72
C LYS A 166 4.30 -12.01 -19.17
N LEU A 167 4.60 -11.08 -20.06
CA LEU A 167 4.85 -11.33 -21.47
C LEU A 167 6.34 -11.26 -21.81
N CYS A 168 7.18 -10.96 -20.81
CA CYS A 168 8.60 -10.75 -21.01
C CYS A 168 9.24 -12.07 -21.45
N PRO A 169 9.90 -12.11 -22.62
CA PRO A 169 10.69 -13.26 -23.03
C PRO A 169 11.81 -13.53 -22.01
N GLN A 170 12.14 -14.80 -21.81
CA GLN A 170 13.11 -15.24 -20.79
C GLN A 170 14.46 -14.52 -20.91
N GLU A 171 14.91 -14.28 -22.14
CA GLU A 171 16.15 -13.57 -22.48
C GLU A 171 16.13 -12.07 -22.12
N LEU A 172 14.96 -11.50 -21.82
CA LEU A 172 14.76 -10.11 -21.43
C LEU A 172 14.37 -9.95 -19.94
N GLU A 173 14.08 -11.04 -19.23
CA GLU A 173 13.60 -10.99 -17.84
C GLU A 173 14.65 -10.43 -16.88
N VAL A 174 14.18 -9.62 -15.92
CA VAL A 174 14.93 -9.28 -14.72
C VAL A 174 14.23 -9.92 -13.53
N LEU A 175 14.91 -10.84 -12.86
CA LEU A 175 14.37 -11.60 -11.74
C LEU A 175 14.82 -10.99 -10.40
N ASN A 176 13.90 -10.97 -9.42
CA ASN A 176 14.27 -10.68 -8.04
C ASN A 176 14.85 -11.92 -7.33
N LYS A 177 15.22 -11.76 -6.06
CA LYS A 177 15.79 -12.85 -5.23
C LYS A 177 14.85 -14.04 -5.01
N LYS A 178 13.56 -13.90 -5.32
CA LYS A 178 12.55 -14.97 -5.23
C LYS A 178 12.30 -15.65 -6.59
N GLY A 179 13.00 -15.24 -7.64
CA GLY A 179 12.78 -15.74 -9.00
C GLY A 179 11.55 -15.16 -9.69
N GLU A 180 11.03 -14.02 -9.21
CA GLU A 180 9.88 -13.35 -9.83
C GLU A 180 10.36 -12.29 -10.83
N VAL A 181 9.71 -12.20 -12.01
CA VAL A 181 9.99 -11.16 -13.01
C VAL A 181 9.54 -9.79 -12.50
N VAL A 182 10.50 -8.92 -12.20
CA VAL A 182 10.25 -7.57 -11.67
C VAL A 182 10.39 -6.48 -12.72
N ALA A 183 11.10 -6.75 -13.82
CA ALA A 183 11.23 -5.85 -14.95
C ALA A 183 11.56 -6.64 -16.24
N CYS A 184 11.50 -5.95 -17.37
CA CYS A 184 11.78 -6.50 -18.69
C CYS A 184 12.73 -5.56 -19.45
N LYS A 185 13.89 -6.07 -19.86
CA LYS A 185 14.85 -5.33 -20.69
C LYS A 185 14.28 -5.07 -22.07
N SER A 186 14.65 -3.94 -22.69
CA SER A 186 14.50 -3.80 -24.14
C SER A 186 15.53 -4.68 -24.85
N ALA A 187 15.32 -4.95 -26.14
CA ALA A 187 16.29 -5.70 -26.94
C ALA A 187 17.64 -4.97 -27.02
N CYS A 188 17.64 -3.63 -27.12
CA CYS A 188 18.87 -2.86 -27.10
C CYS A 188 19.65 -3.09 -25.80
N LEU A 189 18.98 -3.07 -24.64
CA LEU A 189 19.61 -3.34 -23.35
C LEU A 189 20.11 -4.78 -23.17
N ALA A 190 19.45 -5.74 -23.83
CA ALA A 190 19.81 -7.15 -23.72
C ALA A 190 20.95 -7.56 -24.64
N PHE A 191 20.98 -7.02 -25.88
CA PHE A 191 21.88 -7.49 -26.93
C PHE A 191 22.89 -6.44 -27.40
N GLY A 192 22.55 -5.15 -27.32
CA GLY A 192 23.43 -4.07 -27.76
C GLY A 192 23.62 -3.94 -29.28
N ASP A 193 22.92 -4.75 -30.08
CA ASP A 193 23.05 -4.73 -31.54
C ASP A 193 22.49 -3.43 -32.16
N ASP A 194 23.14 -2.95 -33.21
CA ASP A 194 22.79 -1.68 -33.87
C ASP A 194 21.35 -1.63 -34.39
N ASN A 195 20.81 -2.77 -34.83
CA ASN A 195 19.43 -2.86 -35.31
C ASN A 195 18.40 -2.79 -34.17
N PHE A 196 18.76 -3.14 -32.93
CA PHE A 196 17.90 -2.98 -31.76
C PHE A 196 18.06 -1.60 -31.11
N CYS A 197 19.27 -1.05 -31.13
CA CYS A 197 19.59 0.27 -30.57
C CYS A 197 19.37 1.43 -31.54
N CYS A 198 19.12 1.13 -32.82
CA CYS A 198 19.00 2.11 -33.91
C CYS A 198 20.23 3.03 -34.01
N THR A 199 21.41 2.42 -34.04
CA THR A 199 22.71 3.08 -34.13
C THR A 199 23.40 2.76 -35.45
N ASN A 200 24.46 3.51 -35.78
CA ASN A 200 25.27 3.31 -36.99
C ASN A 200 24.41 3.27 -38.27
N GLU A 201 24.48 2.19 -39.05
CA GLU A 201 23.70 2.03 -40.27
C GLU A 201 22.18 2.08 -39.99
N PHE A 202 21.73 1.69 -38.81
CA PHE A 202 20.33 1.75 -38.40
C PHE A 202 19.95 3.10 -37.73
N GLY A 203 20.81 4.12 -37.83
CA GLY A 203 20.61 5.45 -37.22
C GLY A 203 19.48 6.29 -37.79
N THR A 204 18.67 5.76 -38.70
CA THR A 204 17.57 6.47 -39.35
C THR A 204 16.26 5.67 -39.33
N PRO A 205 15.08 6.34 -39.31
CA PRO A 205 13.77 5.66 -39.28
C PRO A 205 13.51 4.73 -40.47
N ASP A 206 14.09 5.03 -41.63
CA ASP A 206 13.97 4.19 -42.83
C ASP A 206 14.77 2.89 -42.72
N LYS A 207 15.81 2.84 -41.87
CA LYS A 207 16.66 1.66 -41.69
C LYS A 207 16.37 0.88 -40.41
N CYS A 208 16.06 1.53 -39.29
CA CYS A 208 15.68 0.83 -38.05
C CYS A 208 14.21 0.42 -38.07
N LYS A 209 13.95 -0.87 -38.31
CA LYS A 209 12.60 -1.42 -38.39
C LYS A 209 12.15 -2.07 -37.06
N PRO A 210 10.84 -2.15 -36.79
CA PRO A 210 10.33 -2.88 -35.64
C PRO A 210 10.77 -4.35 -35.64
N THR A 211 11.24 -4.83 -34.50
CA THR A 211 11.70 -6.22 -34.31
C THR A 211 10.64 -7.05 -33.58
N ILE A 212 10.87 -8.36 -33.43
CA ILE A 212 9.96 -9.20 -32.64
C ILE A 212 9.84 -8.71 -31.19
N TYR A 213 10.93 -8.22 -30.61
CA TYR A 213 10.94 -7.69 -29.25
C TYR A 213 10.19 -6.37 -29.11
N SER A 214 10.40 -5.40 -30.01
CA SER A 214 9.66 -4.13 -29.93
C SER A 214 8.17 -4.32 -30.18
N LYS A 215 7.78 -5.29 -31.03
CA LYS A 215 6.36 -5.66 -31.21
C LYS A 215 5.71 -6.19 -29.93
N ILE A 216 6.42 -6.96 -29.09
CA ILE A 216 5.90 -7.42 -27.78
C ILE A 216 5.53 -6.22 -26.90
N PHE A 217 6.45 -5.24 -26.80
CA PHE A 217 6.20 -4.01 -26.04
C PHE A 217 5.05 -3.20 -26.63
N LYS A 218 4.98 -3.08 -27.97
CA LYS A 218 3.92 -2.34 -28.65
C LYS A 218 2.54 -2.97 -28.46
N ASP A 219 2.46 -4.28 -28.57
CA ASP A 219 1.22 -5.05 -28.37
C ASP A 219 0.71 -4.95 -26.93
N ALA A 220 1.63 -4.88 -25.97
CA ALA A 220 1.29 -4.69 -24.56
C ALA A 220 0.92 -3.23 -24.25
N CYS A 221 1.60 -2.26 -24.84
CA CYS A 221 1.50 -0.84 -24.55
C CYS A 221 1.42 0.01 -25.84
N PRO A 222 0.29 0.02 -26.56
CA PRO A 222 0.21 0.69 -27.87
C PRO A 222 0.50 2.20 -27.84
N CYS A 223 0.26 2.85 -26.69
CA CYS A 223 0.47 4.27 -26.48
C CYS A 223 1.91 4.65 -26.08
N TYR A 224 2.86 3.72 -26.04
CA TYR A 224 4.25 3.98 -25.64
C TYR A 224 5.21 3.80 -26.81
N TYR A 225 6.35 4.48 -26.74
CA TYR A 225 7.50 4.14 -27.60
C TYR A 225 7.99 2.75 -27.23
N SER A 226 7.96 1.84 -28.18
CA SER A 226 8.46 0.46 -28.04
C SER A 226 9.92 0.29 -28.48
N TYR A 227 10.43 1.24 -29.28
CA TYR A 227 11.83 1.37 -29.70
C TYR A 227 12.08 2.82 -30.19
N ALA A 228 13.34 3.16 -30.52
CA ALA A 228 13.76 4.54 -30.75
C ALA A 228 13.04 5.26 -31.91
N PHE A 229 12.69 4.56 -32.98
CA PHE A 229 12.02 5.13 -34.17
C PHE A 229 10.59 4.60 -34.35
N ASP A 230 9.87 4.34 -33.24
CA ASP A 230 8.48 3.86 -33.25
C ASP A 230 7.55 4.71 -34.13
N THR A 231 6.80 4.05 -35.00
CA THR A 231 5.98 4.67 -36.03
C THR A 231 4.56 4.06 -36.04
N PRO A 232 3.50 4.87 -35.94
CA PRO A 232 3.51 6.31 -35.71
C PRO A 232 4.06 6.65 -34.31
N PRO A 233 4.75 7.80 -34.14
CA PRO A 233 5.32 8.20 -32.86
C PRO A 233 4.17 8.43 -31.86
N PRO A 234 4.17 7.75 -30.70
CA PRO A 234 3.17 7.93 -29.65
C PRO A 234 3.44 9.19 -28.80
N LEU A 235 3.74 10.30 -29.49
CA LEU A 235 4.01 11.61 -28.90
C LEU A 235 2.71 12.39 -28.73
N VAL A 236 2.49 12.92 -27.54
CA VAL A 236 1.33 13.78 -27.26
C VAL A 236 1.77 15.23 -27.17
N ASN A 237 0.96 16.14 -27.75
CA ASN A 237 1.24 17.56 -27.84
C ASN A 237 0.04 18.40 -27.37
N CYS A 238 -0.02 18.70 -26.07
CA CYS A 238 -1.11 19.49 -25.50
C CYS A 238 -0.58 20.62 -24.61
N ALA A 239 -1.29 21.75 -24.63
CA ALA A 239 -1.04 22.83 -23.69
C ALA A 239 -1.77 22.54 -22.36
N SER A 240 -1.05 22.61 -21.25
CA SER A 240 -1.63 22.56 -19.90
C SER A 240 -0.65 23.11 -18.88
N ARG A 241 -1.17 23.58 -17.73
CA ARG A 241 -0.36 23.88 -16.53
C ARG A 241 -0.42 22.80 -15.47
N GLU A 242 -1.19 21.75 -15.72
CA GLU A 242 -1.42 20.68 -14.76
C GLU A 242 -1.41 19.33 -15.48
N TYR A 243 -0.35 18.55 -15.23
CA TYR A 243 -0.21 17.19 -15.74
C TYR A 243 -0.34 16.19 -14.60
N VAL A 244 -0.94 15.05 -14.88
CA VAL A 244 -1.11 13.96 -13.92
C VAL A 244 -0.37 12.75 -14.46
N ILE A 245 0.65 12.31 -13.71
CA ILE A 245 1.46 11.13 -14.00
C ILE A 245 1.01 10.05 -13.03
N THR A 246 0.48 8.96 -13.56
CA THR A 246 -0.20 7.93 -12.78
C THR A 246 0.53 6.60 -12.94
N PHE A 247 1.35 6.24 -11.96
CA PHE A 247 1.99 4.92 -11.93
C PHE A 247 0.97 3.84 -11.58
N CYS A 248 1.08 2.71 -12.27
CA CYS A 248 0.11 1.64 -12.32
C CYS A 248 -1.32 2.13 -12.63
N PRO A 249 -1.60 2.76 -13.79
CA PRO A 249 -2.90 3.39 -14.06
C PRO A 249 -4.07 2.40 -14.18
N SER A 250 -3.79 1.19 -14.68
CA SER A 250 -4.68 0.02 -14.63
C SER A 250 -4.49 -0.76 -13.31
N GLY A 251 -3.38 -0.50 -12.62
CA GLY A 251 -3.29 -0.74 -11.19
C GLY A 251 -4.38 0.07 -10.53
N ARG A 252 -5.25 -0.64 -9.85
CA ARG A 252 -6.38 -0.04 -9.19
C ARG A 252 -5.81 0.90 -8.12
N VAL A 253 -5.79 2.23 -8.33
CA VAL A 253 -6.12 3.11 -7.18
C VAL A 253 -7.47 2.59 -6.76
N ALA A 254 -7.48 1.86 -5.66
CA ALA A 254 -8.14 2.22 -4.42
C ALA A 254 -9.12 3.42 -4.44
N ALA A 255 -9.89 3.64 -5.50
CA ALA A 255 -11.31 3.96 -5.36
C ALA A 255 -12.10 2.69 -4.96
N TYR A 256 -11.41 1.55 -4.94
CA TYR A 256 -11.94 0.24 -4.66
C TYR A 256 -11.09 -0.51 -3.60
N GLN A 257 -10.85 0.12 -2.46
CA GLN A 257 -10.26 -0.55 -1.28
C GLN A 257 -11.06 -0.17 -0.04
N VAL A 258 -11.11 -1.11 0.90
CA VAL A 258 -11.66 -0.87 2.23
C VAL A 258 -10.49 -0.49 3.15
N THR A 259 -10.66 0.61 3.88
CA THR A 259 -9.72 1.03 4.91
C THR A 259 -10.01 0.30 6.20
N LEU A 260 -8.99 -0.34 6.78
CA LEU A 260 -9.07 -0.94 8.12
C LEU A 260 -8.12 -0.15 9.03
N ASN A 261 -8.68 0.59 9.98
CA ASN A 261 -7.90 1.28 11.01
C ASN A 261 -7.76 0.35 12.22
N VAL A 262 -6.56 -0.18 12.43
CA VAL A 262 -6.24 -1.06 13.56
C VAL A 262 -5.71 -0.22 14.70
N HIS A 263 -6.46 -0.13 15.79
CA HIS A 263 -6.15 0.67 16.97
C HIS A 263 -5.74 -0.24 18.12
N ASN A 264 -4.57 0.03 18.71
CA ASN A 264 -4.17 -0.58 19.98
C ASN A 264 -4.49 0.36 21.14
N LYS A 265 -5.52 0.02 21.94
CA LYS A 265 -5.81 0.69 23.21
C LYS A 265 -5.34 -0.11 24.43
N CYS A 266 -4.64 -1.23 24.23
CA CYS A 266 -4.05 -1.97 25.32
C CYS A 266 -2.93 -1.14 25.96
N LEU A 267 -2.65 -1.35 27.25
CA LEU A 267 -1.56 -0.68 27.99
C LEU A 267 -0.16 -1.17 27.57
N PHE A 268 -0.10 -2.13 26.64
CA PHE A 268 1.11 -2.76 26.16
C PHE A 268 1.11 -2.81 24.62
N PRO A 269 2.29 -2.95 23.98
CA PRO A 269 2.36 -3.18 22.55
C PRO A 269 1.73 -4.50 22.14
N ILE A 270 1.12 -4.51 20.97
CA ILE A 270 0.59 -5.72 20.34
C ILE A 270 1.22 -5.88 18.95
N TRP A 271 1.08 -7.08 18.39
CA TRP A 271 1.49 -7.35 17.02
C TRP A 271 0.30 -7.86 16.23
N PRO A 272 -0.51 -6.97 15.63
CA PRO A 272 -1.63 -7.39 14.80
C PRO A 272 -1.14 -8.23 13.62
N ALA A 273 -1.98 -9.16 13.18
CA ALA A 273 -1.70 -10.09 12.11
C ALA A 273 -2.96 -10.33 11.28
N THR A 274 -2.75 -10.66 10.01
CA THR A 274 -3.83 -10.90 9.04
C THR A 274 -3.55 -12.20 8.29
N ALA A 275 -4.61 -12.95 8.02
CA ALA A 275 -4.57 -14.14 7.18
C ALA A 275 -5.77 -14.14 6.24
N PRO A 276 -5.54 -14.13 4.91
CA PRO A 276 -6.63 -14.23 3.95
C PRO A 276 -7.21 -15.65 3.92
N ASN A 277 -8.48 -15.77 3.57
CA ASN A 277 -9.04 -17.03 3.12
C ASN A 277 -8.45 -17.41 1.74
N THR A 278 -8.55 -18.69 1.37
CA THR A 278 -8.07 -19.19 0.09
C THR A 278 -8.61 -18.35 -1.08
N GLY A 279 -7.71 -17.93 -1.97
CA GLY A 279 -8.07 -17.10 -3.13
C GLY A 279 -8.00 -15.58 -2.90
N TYR A 280 -7.72 -15.12 -1.68
CA TYR A 280 -7.55 -13.70 -1.36
C TYR A 280 -6.08 -13.33 -1.10
N PRO A 281 -5.66 -12.08 -1.38
CA PRO A 281 -4.28 -11.66 -1.16
C PRO A 281 -3.99 -11.41 0.33
N VAL A 282 -2.72 -11.59 0.72
CA VAL A 282 -2.20 -11.16 2.02
C VAL A 282 -2.20 -9.63 2.08
N ILE A 283 -2.69 -9.06 3.18
CA ILE A 283 -2.71 -7.61 3.42
C ILE A 283 -1.76 -7.26 4.57
N ALA A 284 -1.16 -6.06 4.55
CA ALA A 284 -0.21 -5.61 5.58
C ALA A 284 0.91 -6.63 5.89
N ASP A 285 1.43 -7.30 4.84
CA ASP A 285 2.45 -8.36 4.92
C ASP A 285 2.11 -9.54 5.86
N GLY A 286 0.85 -9.64 6.29
CA GLY A 286 0.37 -10.62 7.24
C GLY A 286 0.65 -10.27 8.71
N GLY A 287 1.34 -9.17 9.02
CA GLY A 287 1.48 -8.73 10.41
C GLY A 287 2.53 -7.63 10.65
N PHE A 288 2.30 -6.86 11.70
CA PHE A 288 3.09 -5.66 12.03
C PHE A 288 3.14 -5.41 13.54
N TYR A 289 4.06 -4.53 13.98
CA TYR A 289 4.15 -4.05 15.35
C TYR A 289 3.25 -2.83 15.56
N LEU A 290 2.51 -2.78 16.68
CA LEU A 290 1.65 -1.66 17.01
C LEU A 290 1.79 -1.25 18.49
N PRO A 291 2.46 -0.11 18.79
CA PRO A 291 2.59 0.39 20.16
C PRO A 291 1.24 0.73 20.80
N SER A 292 1.24 0.80 22.14
CA SER A 292 0.08 1.26 22.92
C SER A 292 -0.35 2.68 22.49
N GLY A 293 -1.66 2.88 22.39
CA GLY A 293 -2.28 4.16 21.99
C GLY A 293 -2.10 4.54 20.52
N LYS A 294 -1.59 3.63 19.66
CA LYS A 294 -1.36 3.92 18.24
C LYS A 294 -2.39 3.26 17.34
N ILE A 295 -2.57 3.87 16.18
CA ILE A 295 -3.44 3.40 15.09
C ILE A 295 -2.57 3.13 13.88
N GLN A 296 -2.72 1.95 13.27
CA GLN A 296 -2.16 1.63 11.97
C GLN A 296 -3.29 1.49 10.96
N ARG A 297 -3.19 2.24 9.85
CA ARG A 297 -4.08 2.06 8.71
C ARG A 297 -3.54 0.97 7.79
N ILE A 298 -4.39 0.01 7.44
CA ILE A 298 -4.11 -1.01 6.43
C ILE A 298 -5.23 -1.02 5.39
N TYR A 299 -4.95 -1.58 4.22
CA TYR A 299 -5.88 -1.58 3.09
C TYR A 299 -6.19 -3.00 2.65
N ALA A 300 -7.47 -3.25 2.37
CA ALA A 300 -7.94 -4.51 1.81
C ALA A 300 -8.64 -4.28 0.46
N PRO A 301 -8.59 -5.24 -0.49
CA PRO A 301 -9.44 -5.22 -1.68
C PRO A 301 -10.94 -5.07 -1.32
N LEU A 302 -11.77 -4.52 -2.21
CA LEU A 302 -13.23 -4.44 -1.97
C LEU A 302 -13.87 -5.77 -1.63
N THR A 303 -13.39 -6.82 -2.28
CA THR A 303 -13.77 -8.19 -2.01
C THR A 303 -12.58 -8.84 -1.36
N TRP A 304 -12.60 -8.92 -0.03
CA TRP A 304 -11.56 -9.57 0.75
C TRP A 304 -12.20 -10.35 1.87
N SER A 305 -11.82 -11.61 2.02
CA SER A 305 -12.26 -12.42 3.14
C SER A 305 -11.04 -12.95 3.88
N GLY A 306 -11.07 -12.85 5.20
CA GLY A 306 -9.98 -13.30 6.03
C GLY A 306 -10.19 -13.02 7.51
N ARG A 307 -9.10 -13.17 8.26
CA ARG A 307 -9.07 -13.09 9.71
C ARG A 307 -8.02 -12.09 10.16
N ILE A 308 -8.31 -11.38 11.25
CA ILE A 308 -7.43 -10.42 11.88
C ILE A 308 -7.37 -10.74 13.37
N TRP A 309 -6.16 -10.78 13.94
CA TRP A 309 -5.95 -11.00 15.37
C TRP A 309 -4.77 -10.20 15.87
N ALA A 310 -4.58 -10.18 17.19
CA ALA A 310 -3.43 -9.56 17.82
C ALA A 310 -2.63 -10.58 18.62
N ARG A 311 -1.31 -10.52 18.47
CA ARG A 311 -0.35 -11.29 19.25
C ARG A 311 0.16 -10.47 20.43
N THR A 312 0.46 -11.12 21.54
CA THR A 312 0.98 -10.48 22.76
C THR A 312 2.29 -11.14 23.22
N GLY A 313 3.07 -10.39 24.02
CA GLY A 313 4.30 -10.90 24.62
C GLY A 313 5.39 -11.27 23.60
N CYS A 314 5.45 -10.61 22.43
CA CYS A 314 6.34 -11.02 21.35
C CYS A 314 7.79 -10.52 21.50
N LYS A 315 8.75 -11.39 21.14
CA LYS A 315 10.18 -11.08 20.98
C LYS A 315 10.71 -11.78 19.73
N PHE A 316 10.96 -11.02 18.67
CA PHE A 316 11.41 -11.52 17.36
C PHE A 316 12.93 -11.50 17.14
N ASN A 317 13.70 -10.97 18.10
CA ASN A 317 15.15 -10.77 18.02
C ASN A 317 15.97 -11.96 18.53
N SER A 318 15.33 -13.10 18.77
CA SER A 318 15.97 -14.30 19.31
C SER A 318 15.55 -15.52 18.49
N ASN A 319 16.36 -16.59 18.50
CA ASN A 319 16.04 -17.87 17.85
C ASN A 319 14.85 -18.61 18.51
N TRP A 320 14.04 -17.93 19.32
CA TRP A 320 12.91 -18.48 20.04
C TRP A 320 11.74 -18.78 19.10
N LYS A 321 11.23 -20.02 19.19
CA LYS A 321 9.94 -20.44 18.63
C LYS A 321 9.12 -21.09 19.74
N PRO A 322 7.90 -20.61 20.05
CA PRO A 322 7.21 -19.45 19.45
C PRO A 322 7.88 -18.11 19.82
N ALA A 323 7.67 -17.09 18.99
CA ALA A 323 8.19 -15.74 19.25
C ALA A 323 7.23 -14.90 20.09
N CYS A 324 5.95 -15.27 20.15
CA CYS A 324 4.91 -14.63 20.95
C CYS A 324 4.32 -15.58 22.00
N GLU A 325 3.88 -15.03 23.13
CA GLU A 325 3.17 -15.79 24.17
C GLU A 325 1.80 -16.26 23.70
N THR A 326 1.08 -15.41 22.94
CA THR A 326 -0.23 -15.73 22.37
C THR A 326 -0.32 -15.39 20.89
N GLY A 327 -1.12 -16.16 20.13
CA GLY A 327 -1.44 -15.90 18.73
C GLY A 327 -0.28 -16.05 17.73
N ASP A 328 0.87 -16.63 18.14
CA ASP A 328 2.08 -16.73 17.33
C ASP A 328 1.82 -17.36 15.95
N CYS A 329 2.49 -16.86 14.91
CA CYS A 329 2.38 -17.37 13.54
C CYS A 329 3.72 -17.95 13.04
N LYS A 330 4.20 -19.00 13.72
CA LYS A 330 5.48 -19.68 13.48
C LYS A 330 6.71 -18.80 13.72
N GLY A 331 6.65 -17.91 14.69
CA GLY A 331 7.74 -17.01 15.10
C GLY A 331 8.02 -15.85 14.15
N ARG A 332 7.10 -15.54 13.21
CA ARG A 332 7.29 -14.50 12.20
C ARG A 332 6.62 -13.19 12.61
N LEU A 333 7.26 -12.05 12.39
CA LEU A 333 6.62 -10.74 12.52
C LEU A 333 5.54 -10.56 11.43
N ALA A 334 5.96 -10.72 10.17
CA ALA A 334 5.10 -10.79 9.00
C ALA A 334 4.63 -12.24 8.82
N CYS A 335 3.37 -12.54 9.18
CA CYS A 335 2.85 -13.91 9.10
C CYS A 335 2.75 -14.43 7.66
N ASN A 336 2.70 -13.53 6.66
CA ASN A 336 2.60 -13.86 5.25
C ASN A 336 1.51 -14.90 4.92
N GLY A 337 0.30 -14.70 5.47
CA GLY A 337 -0.85 -15.57 5.27
C GLY A 337 -0.94 -16.81 6.17
N LEU A 338 0.05 -17.04 7.05
CA LEU A 338 -0.06 -18.05 8.10
C LEU A 338 -1.08 -17.61 9.16
N ILE A 339 -1.88 -18.55 9.65
CA ILE A 339 -2.82 -18.33 10.75
C ILE A 339 -2.11 -18.34 12.12
N GLY A 340 -2.69 -17.62 13.09
CA GLY A 340 -2.21 -17.59 14.47
C GLY A 340 -2.48 -18.91 15.19
N LYS A 341 -1.55 -19.31 16.07
CA LYS A 341 -1.71 -20.47 16.95
C LYS A 341 -2.75 -20.17 18.04
N PRO A 342 -3.84 -20.95 18.15
CA PRO A 342 -4.80 -20.81 19.23
C PRO A 342 -4.20 -21.11 20.62
N PRO A 343 -4.77 -20.57 21.71
CA PRO A 343 -5.98 -19.76 21.75
C PRO A 343 -5.78 -18.30 21.31
N VAL A 344 -6.73 -17.78 20.53
CA VAL A 344 -6.66 -16.41 20.01
C VAL A 344 -8.06 -15.86 19.66
N THR A 345 -8.33 -14.62 20.05
CA THR A 345 -9.53 -13.89 19.65
C THR A 345 -9.43 -13.51 18.17
N LEU A 346 -10.42 -13.89 17.36
CA LEU A 346 -10.40 -13.65 15.92
C LEU A 346 -11.47 -12.64 15.51
N VAL A 347 -11.08 -11.59 14.79
CA VAL A 347 -12.01 -10.81 13.95
C VAL A 347 -12.09 -11.52 12.61
N GLN A 348 -13.27 -11.95 12.21
CA GLN A 348 -13.52 -12.51 10.88
C GLN A 348 -14.28 -11.48 10.05
N ILE A 349 -13.85 -11.28 8.80
CA ILE A 349 -14.47 -10.28 7.93
C ILE A 349 -14.49 -10.76 6.48
N ALA A 350 -15.64 -10.58 5.86
CA ALA A 350 -15.90 -10.74 4.43
C ALA A 350 -16.36 -9.38 3.88
N LEU A 351 -15.43 -8.67 3.29
CA LEU A 351 -15.63 -7.34 2.73
C LEU A 351 -16.36 -7.40 1.39
N HIS A 352 -17.33 -6.50 1.26
CA HIS A 352 -17.98 -6.15 0.00
C HIS A 352 -18.00 -4.62 -0.09
N GLY A 353 -17.02 -4.03 -0.77
CA GLY A 353 -16.89 -2.58 -0.81
C GLY A 353 -17.79 -1.86 -1.83
N ASN A 354 -18.80 -2.53 -2.39
CA ASN A 354 -19.88 -1.88 -3.13
C ASN A 354 -21.01 -1.56 -2.14
N GLN A 355 -21.47 -0.31 -2.06
CA GLN A 355 -22.54 0.12 -1.15
C GLN A 355 -23.87 -0.65 -1.30
N SER A 356 -24.05 -1.41 -2.40
CA SER A 356 -25.22 -2.27 -2.63
C SER A 356 -25.13 -3.68 -2.02
N LYS A 357 -23.96 -4.11 -1.50
CA LYS A 357 -23.77 -5.39 -0.82
C LYS A 357 -23.13 -5.18 0.54
N SER A 358 -23.77 -5.64 1.60
CA SER A 358 -23.21 -5.57 2.95
C SER A 358 -21.94 -6.41 3.07
N SER A 359 -20.92 -5.89 3.75
CA SER A 359 -19.85 -6.72 4.29
C SER A 359 -20.36 -7.45 5.52
N PHE A 360 -19.82 -8.64 5.78
CA PHE A 360 -20.14 -9.45 6.95
C PHE A 360 -18.92 -9.52 7.86
N TYR A 361 -19.13 -9.36 9.16
CA TYR A 361 -18.05 -9.47 10.13
C TYR A 361 -18.57 -9.92 11.49
N ASP A 362 -17.69 -10.61 12.20
CA ASP A 362 -17.91 -11.12 13.54
C ASP A 362 -16.60 -11.12 14.34
N VAL A 363 -16.74 -11.34 15.64
CA VAL A 363 -15.63 -11.69 16.51
C VAL A 363 -15.92 -13.06 17.10
N SER A 364 -14.93 -13.95 17.06
CA SER A 364 -15.08 -15.35 17.41
C SER A 364 -14.07 -15.80 18.45
N LEU A 365 -14.59 -16.50 19.47
CA LEU A 365 -13.86 -17.20 20.52
C LEU A 365 -13.91 -18.73 20.34
N VAL A 366 -14.34 -19.21 19.17
CA VAL A 366 -14.31 -20.64 18.82
C VAL A 366 -12.89 -21.20 18.95
N ASP A 367 -11.90 -20.38 18.55
CA ASP A 367 -10.46 -20.67 18.69
C ASP A 367 -9.89 -20.11 20.01
N GLY A 368 -10.72 -19.89 21.03
CA GLY A 368 -10.31 -19.37 22.33
C GLY A 368 -10.19 -17.85 22.38
N TYR A 369 -9.64 -17.35 23.48
CA TYR A 369 -9.51 -15.92 23.78
C TYR A 369 -8.08 -15.59 24.21
N ASN A 370 -7.56 -14.43 23.82
CA ASN A 370 -6.36 -13.86 24.41
C ASN A 370 -6.55 -12.41 24.85
N ILE A 371 -7.07 -11.54 23.97
CA ILE A 371 -7.40 -10.14 24.28
C ILE A 371 -8.74 -9.72 23.65
N PRO A 372 -9.43 -8.70 24.18
CA PRO A 372 -10.71 -8.27 23.64
C PRO A 372 -10.54 -7.32 22.45
N VAL A 373 -11.53 -7.28 21.56
CA VAL A 373 -11.52 -6.47 20.34
C VAL A 373 -12.90 -5.93 19.98
N SER A 374 -13.02 -4.65 19.63
CA SER A 374 -14.25 -4.13 19.01
C SER A 374 -14.07 -3.90 17.53
N VAL A 375 -15.19 -3.96 16.80
CA VAL A 375 -15.25 -3.61 15.37
C VAL A 375 -16.35 -2.58 15.18
N THR A 376 -16.00 -1.42 14.65
CA THR A 376 -16.94 -0.34 14.31
C THR A 376 -16.74 0.14 12.88
N VAL A 377 -17.70 0.91 12.37
CA VAL A 377 -17.62 1.62 11.09
C VAL A 377 -17.64 3.13 11.34
N ARG A 378 -17.05 3.94 10.46
CA ARG A 378 -16.90 5.39 10.69
C ARG A 378 -18.21 6.17 10.88
N GLN A 379 -19.33 5.67 10.35
CA GLN A 379 -20.67 6.27 10.53
C GLN A 379 -21.48 5.59 11.66
N THR A 380 -20.81 4.85 12.56
CA THR A 380 -21.30 4.13 13.75
C THR A 380 -22.83 4.07 13.98
N PRO A 381 -23.63 3.41 13.12
CA PRO A 381 -24.94 2.94 13.55
C PRO A 381 -24.70 1.85 14.61
N GLU A 382 -25.49 1.82 15.68
CA GLU A 382 -25.32 0.82 16.74
C GLU A 382 -25.35 -0.61 16.19
N GLN A 383 -26.21 -0.89 15.20
CA GLN A 383 -26.32 -2.19 14.56
C GLN A 383 -25.07 -2.63 13.78
N CYS A 384 -24.14 -1.70 13.48
CA CYS A 384 -22.89 -1.99 12.78
C CYS A 384 -21.70 -2.14 13.74
N THR A 385 -21.95 -2.23 15.04
CA THR A 385 -20.92 -2.27 16.06
C THR A 385 -20.86 -3.63 16.73
N ILE A 386 -19.69 -4.25 16.71
CA ILE A 386 -19.35 -5.33 17.63
C ILE A 386 -18.64 -4.71 18.82
N ARG A 387 -19.31 -4.68 19.97
CA ARG A 387 -18.75 -4.17 21.22
C ARG A 387 -17.69 -5.15 21.74
N GLY A 388 -16.76 -4.64 22.56
CA GLY A 388 -15.82 -5.50 23.28
C GLY A 388 -16.52 -6.37 24.32
N CYS A 389 -15.74 -7.19 25.02
CA CYS A 389 -16.22 -7.95 26.18
C CYS A 389 -16.57 -7.02 27.36
N LEU A 390 -17.52 -7.46 28.20
CA LEU A 390 -17.89 -6.81 29.47
C LEU A 390 -16.81 -7.01 30.54
N GLN A 391 -16.12 -8.16 30.48
CA GLN A 391 -14.98 -8.50 31.34
C GLN A 391 -13.98 -9.32 30.52
N SER A 392 -12.72 -9.36 30.94
CA SER A 392 -11.73 -10.20 30.27
C SER A 392 -12.04 -11.67 30.52
N VAL A 393 -12.09 -12.49 29.47
CA VAL A 393 -12.29 -13.94 29.62
C VAL A 393 -11.13 -14.58 30.40
N ASN A 394 -9.93 -13.99 30.37
CA ASN A 394 -8.81 -14.48 31.17
C ASN A 394 -9.10 -14.42 32.68
N ASP A 395 -9.89 -13.44 33.14
CA ASP A 395 -10.20 -13.22 34.56
C ASP A 395 -11.21 -14.26 35.09
N VAL A 396 -12.04 -14.81 34.20
CA VAL A 396 -13.05 -15.82 34.50
C VAL A 396 -12.75 -17.18 33.85
N CYS A 397 -11.51 -17.37 33.36
CA CYS A 397 -11.12 -18.58 32.66
C CYS A 397 -11.03 -19.77 33.62
N PRO A 398 -11.81 -20.86 33.43
CA PRO A 398 -11.70 -22.08 34.23
C PRO A 398 -10.29 -22.67 34.16
N GLN A 399 -9.83 -23.28 35.26
CA GLN A 399 -8.46 -23.76 35.43
C GLN A 399 -8.03 -24.71 34.29
N GLU A 400 -8.92 -25.60 33.86
CA GLU A 400 -8.71 -26.54 32.77
C GLU A 400 -8.53 -25.89 31.37
N LEU A 401 -8.92 -24.62 31.22
CA LEU A 401 -8.84 -23.86 29.96
C LEU A 401 -7.69 -22.84 29.96
N GLN A 402 -7.08 -22.56 31.12
CA GLN A 402 -6.08 -21.52 31.27
C GLN A 402 -4.81 -21.82 30.47
N VAL A 403 -4.26 -20.77 29.85
CA VAL A 403 -2.89 -20.74 29.35
C VAL A 403 -2.10 -19.76 30.21
N LEU A 404 -1.11 -20.29 30.93
CA LEU A 404 -0.29 -19.52 31.85
C LEU A 404 1.02 -19.10 31.18
N ASN A 405 1.49 -17.89 31.48
CA ASN A 405 2.85 -17.48 31.15
C ASN A 405 3.86 -18.02 32.19
N LYS A 406 5.14 -17.67 32.02
CA LYS A 406 6.22 -18.11 32.92
C LYS A 406 6.09 -17.61 34.36
N LYS A 407 5.27 -16.59 34.59
CA LYS A 407 4.99 -16.04 35.93
C LYS A 407 3.76 -16.67 36.58
N GLY A 408 3.08 -17.59 35.89
CA GLY A 408 1.82 -18.19 36.36
C GLY A 408 0.59 -17.30 36.13
N GLU A 409 0.70 -16.25 35.31
CA GLU A 409 -0.43 -15.36 34.99
C GLU A 409 -1.22 -15.94 33.80
N VAL A 410 -2.56 -15.88 33.85
CA VAL A 410 -3.43 -16.29 32.75
C VAL A 410 -3.32 -15.30 31.59
N VAL A 411 -2.71 -15.71 30.49
CA VAL A 411 -2.50 -14.87 29.30
C VAL A 411 -3.45 -15.17 28.15
N ALA A 412 -4.10 -16.32 28.17
CA ALA A 412 -5.14 -16.71 27.23
C ALA A 412 -6.03 -17.81 27.82
N CYS A 413 -7.19 -18.01 27.21
CA CYS A 413 -8.16 -19.03 27.60
C CYS A 413 -8.52 -19.89 26.38
N LYS A 414 -8.31 -21.21 26.46
CA LYS A 414 -8.73 -22.16 25.44
C LYS A 414 -10.24 -22.22 25.35
N SER A 415 -10.80 -22.44 24.16
CA SER A 415 -12.18 -22.92 24.07
C SER A 415 -12.25 -24.38 24.54
N ALA A 416 -13.46 -24.85 24.88
CA ALA A 416 -13.66 -26.25 25.25
C ALA A 416 -13.28 -27.21 24.11
N CYS A 417 -13.49 -26.83 22.85
CA CYS A 417 -13.04 -27.61 21.71
C CYS A 417 -11.51 -27.77 21.72
N LEU A 418 -10.76 -26.67 21.92
CA LEU A 418 -9.30 -26.72 21.98
C LEU A 418 -8.75 -27.47 23.20
N ALA A 419 -9.47 -27.46 24.33
CA ALA A 419 -9.02 -28.10 25.55
C ALA A 419 -9.30 -29.61 25.57
N PHE A 420 -10.44 -30.04 25.03
CA PHE A 420 -10.90 -31.42 25.17
C PHE A 420 -10.97 -32.21 23.86
N ASP A 421 -10.99 -31.53 22.71
CA ASP A 421 -11.11 -32.13 21.37
C ASP A 421 -12.28 -33.14 21.24
N LYS A 422 -13.39 -32.87 21.94
CA LYS A 422 -14.60 -33.70 21.87
C LYS A 422 -15.59 -33.12 20.87
N ASP A 423 -16.25 -34.00 20.12
CA ASP A 423 -17.22 -33.61 19.08
C ASP A 423 -18.37 -32.75 19.60
N ILE A 424 -18.80 -32.95 20.85
CA ILE A 424 -19.82 -32.12 21.50
C ILE A 424 -19.38 -30.66 21.71
N PHE A 425 -18.08 -30.41 21.91
CA PHE A 425 -17.56 -29.05 22.08
C PHE A 425 -17.09 -28.44 20.76
N CYS A 426 -16.68 -29.28 19.81
CA CYS A 426 -16.23 -28.85 18.49
C CYS A 426 -17.34 -28.80 17.44
N CYS A 427 -18.56 -29.22 17.80
CA CYS A 427 -19.71 -29.34 16.90
C CYS A 427 -19.40 -30.14 15.63
N ARG A 428 -18.86 -31.35 15.80
CA ARG A 428 -18.49 -32.26 14.70
C ARG A 428 -19.36 -33.52 14.73
N ASN A 429 -19.35 -34.27 13.63
CA ASN A 429 -19.99 -35.59 13.54
C ASN A 429 -21.46 -35.57 14.00
N ALA A 430 -21.81 -36.34 15.02
CA ALA A 430 -23.16 -36.37 15.58
C ALA A 430 -23.67 -35.01 16.07
N TYR A 431 -22.77 -34.06 16.35
CA TYR A 431 -23.05 -32.70 16.78
C TYR A 431 -22.83 -31.67 15.65
N GLY A 432 -22.76 -32.10 14.40
CA GLY A 432 -22.47 -31.24 13.23
C GLY A 432 -23.59 -30.31 12.79
N THR A 433 -24.67 -30.17 13.58
CA THR A 433 -25.80 -29.26 13.27
C THR A 433 -26.16 -28.40 14.48
N PRO A 434 -26.74 -27.20 14.27
CA PRO A 434 -27.16 -26.31 15.36
C PRO A 434 -28.14 -26.96 16.34
N GLU A 435 -28.99 -27.86 15.88
CA GLU A 435 -29.98 -28.54 16.73
C GLU A 435 -29.30 -29.52 17.70
N LYS A 436 -28.17 -30.10 17.29
CA LYS A 436 -27.46 -31.12 18.08
C LYS A 436 -26.33 -30.55 18.92
N CYS A 437 -25.64 -29.50 18.45
CA CYS A 437 -24.60 -28.84 19.24
C CYS A 437 -25.17 -27.70 20.08
N GLN A 438 -25.44 -27.99 21.35
CA GLN A 438 -25.99 -27.00 22.28
C GLN A 438 -24.89 -26.29 23.08
N PRO A 439 -25.15 -25.07 23.61
CA PRO A 439 -24.18 -24.34 24.43
C PRO A 439 -23.74 -25.17 25.65
N SER A 440 -22.43 -25.32 25.82
CA SER A 440 -21.81 -25.95 26.99
C SER A 440 -21.67 -24.95 28.15
N VAL A 441 -21.32 -25.45 29.35
CA VAL A 441 -20.94 -24.59 30.48
C VAL A 441 -19.78 -23.65 30.13
N TYR A 442 -18.82 -24.12 29.32
CA TYR A 442 -17.65 -23.34 28.91
C TYR A 442 -18.00 -22.23 27.92
N SER A 443 -18.82 -22.53 26.90
CA SER A 443 -19.26 -21.51 25.95
C SER A 443 -20.16 -20.47 26.61
N LYS A 444 -20.95 -20.85 27.62
CA LYS A 444 -21.73 -19.90 28.42
C LYS A 444 -20.85 -18.89 29.16
N ILE A 445 -19.75 -19.34 29.80
CA ILE A 445 -18.77 -18.43 30.43
C ILE A 445 -18.23 -17.41 29.43
N PHE A 446 -17.89 -17.86 28.22
CA PHE A 446 -17.38 -16.98 27.16
C PHE A 446 -18.45 -16.00 26.68
N LYS A 447 -19.70 -16.46 26.55
CA LYS A 447 -20.83 -15.62 26.15
C LYS A 447 -21.18 -14.58 27.22
N ASP A 448 -21.17 -14.95 28.49
CA ASP A 448 -21.44 -14.03 29.61
C ASP A 448 -20.38 -12.91 29.67
N ALA A 449 -19.11 -13.26 29.44
CA ALA A 449 -18.04 -12.28 29.36
C ALA A 449 -18.08 -11.42 28.08
N CYS A 450 -18.44 -12.01 26.93
CA CYS A 450 -18.43 -11.35 25.63
C CYS A 450 -19.73 -11.60 24.84
N PRO A 451 -20.85 -10.94 25.20
CA PRO A 451 -22.16 -11.25 24.60
C PRO A 451 -22.23 -11.05 23.08
N CYS A 452 -21.42 -10.11 22.55
CA CYS A 452 -21.34 -9.77 21.14
C CYS A 452 -20.46 -10.70 20.30
N TYR A 453 -19.88 -11.77 20.87
CA TYR A 453 -18.96 -12.67 20.18
C TYR A 453 -19.56 -14.07 19.99
N TYR A 454 -19.09 -14.78 18.96
CA TYR A 454 -19.30 -16.23 18.88
C TYR A 454 -18.52 -16.89 20.02
N SER A 455 -19.23 -17.57 20.92
CA SER A 455 -18.67 -18.33 22.03
C SER A 455 -18.42 -19.81 21.68
N TYR A 456 -19.08 -20.32 20.64
CA TYR A 456 -18.90 -21.65 20.04
C TYR A 456 -19.42 -21.66 18.59
N ALA A 457 -19.26 -22.78 17.88
CA ALA A 457 -19.45 -22.83 16.42
C ALA A 457 -20.87 -22.55 15.93
N PHE A 458 -21.90 -22.92 16.71
CA PHE A 458 -23.32 -22.73 16.34
C PHE A 458 -24.04 -21.73 17.27
N ASP A 459 -23.32 -20.71 17.75
CA ASP A 459 -23.85 -19.69 18.64
C ASP A 459 -25.14 -19.03 18.10
N THR A 460 -26.15 -18.93 18.97
CA THR A 460 -27.51 -18.53 18.60
C THR A 460 -28.06 -17.53 19.62
N PRO A 461 -28.57 -16.35 19.19
CA PRO A 461 -28.54 -15.86 17.81
C PRO A 461 -27.09 -15.58 17.36
N PRO A 462 -26.78 -15.76 16.06
CA PRO A 462 -25.44 -15.53 15.55
C PRO A 462 -25.06 -14.06 15.71
N PRO A 463 -23.95 -13.73 16.39
CA PRO A 463 -23.48 -12.35 16.56
C PRO A 463 -22.74 -11.87 15.29
N LEU A 464 -23.41 -12.00 14.14
CA LEU A 464 -22.93 -11.60 12.83
C LEU A 464 -23.47 -10.22 12.48
N VAL A 465 -22.58 -9.30 12.11
CA VAL A 465 -22.93 -7.96 11.68
C VAL A 465 -22.83 -7.84 10.16
N ASN A 466 -23.79 -7.13 9.53
CA ASN A 466 -23.89 -6.99 8.08
C ASN A 466 -23.98 -5.53 7.60
N CYS A 467 -22.88 -4.77 7.68
CA CYS A 467 -22.85 -3.36 7.25
C CYS A 467 -21.87 -3.08 6.12
N ALA A 468 -22.30 -2.26 5.16
CA ALA A 468 -21.44 -1.72 4.11
C ALA A 468 -20.70 -0.47 4.63
N SER A 469 -19.38 -0.44 4.50
CA SER A 469 -18.55 0.74 4.78
C SER A 469 -17.29 0.72 3.93
N GLY A 470 -16.79 1.91 3.57
CA GLY A 470 -15.44 2.06 3.00
C GLY A 470 -14.34 2.04 4.07
N GLU A 471 -14.72 2.12 5.35
CA GLU A 471 -13.81 2.26 6.48
C GLU A 471 -14.32 1.52 7.73
N TYR A 472 -13.51 0.60 8.24
CA TYR A 472 -13.74 -0.14 9.49
C TYR A 472 -12.65 0.21 10.49
N VAL A 473 -12.99 0.19 11.77
CA VAL A 473 -12.09 0.44 12.88
C VAL A 473 -12.08 -0.79 13.78
N ILE A 474 -10.91 -1.42 13.91
CA ILE A 474 -10.69 -2.60 14.73
C ILE A 474 -9.88 -2.15 15.94
N THR A 475 -10.48 -2.16 17.12
CA THR A 475 -9.83 -1.65 18.34
C THR A 475 -9.57 -2.79 19.30
N PHE A 476 -8.29 -3.12 19.51
CA PHE A 476 -7.87 -4.05 20.55
C PHE A 476 -7.86 -3.35 21.91
N CYS A 477 -8.35 -4.05 22.93
CA CYS A 477 -8.62 -3.50 24.26
C CYS A 477 -9.50 -2.23 24.22
N PRO A 478 -10.70 -2.28 23.60
CA PRO A 478 -11.56 -1.11 23.46
C PRO A 478 -11.93 -0.55 24.83
N SER A 479 -12.00 0.77 24.94
CA SER A 479 -12.39 1.49 26.17
C SER A 479 -13.88 1.26 26.46
N GLY A 480 -14.11 0.16 27.15
CA GLY A 480 -15.33 -0.31 27.80
C GLY A 480 -14.99 -1.39 28.84
N TRP A 481 -13.71 -1.50 29.21
CA TRP A 481 -13.31 -2.14 30.48
C TRP A 481 -14.04 -1.37 31.56
N GLY A 482 -14.79 -2.06 32.41
CA GLY A 482 -15.49 -1.44 33.51
C GLY A 482 -14.59 -0.44 34.23
N ASP A 483 -15.03 0.82 34.29
CA ASP A 483 -14.63 1.78 35.32
C ASP A 483 -15.12 1.28 36.68
N ALA A 484 -14.66 0.09 37.08
CA ALA A 484 -15.02 -0.63 38.29
C ALA A 484 -13.92 -1.64 38.62
N HIS A 485 -12.68 -1.16 38.74
CA HIS A 485 -11.83 -1.54 39.87
C HIS A 485 -10.94 -0.35 40.21
N THR A 486 -11.51 0.49 41.07
CA THR A 486 -10.82 1.34 42.03
C THR A 486 -9.61 0.64 42.66
N SER A 487 -8.49 1.37 42.68
CA SER A 487 -7.65 1.62 43.85
C SER A 487 -7.40 0.44 44.82
N ILE A 488 -6.13 0.00 44.89
CA ILE A 488 -5.22 0.07 46.06
C ILE A 488 -3.79 0.08 45.52
#